data_AF-A0A4Q3UBA7-F1
#
_entry.id   AF-A0A4Q3UBA7-F1
#
_cell.length_a   1.000
_cell.length_b   1.000
_cell.length_c   1.000
_cell.angle_alpha   90.00
_cell.angle_beta   90.00
_cell.angle_gamma   90.00
#
_symmetry.space_group_name_H-M   'P 1'
#
loop_
_entity.id
_entity.type
_entity.pdbx_description
1 polymer ?
#
loop_
_entity_poly.entity_id
_entity_poly.type
_entity_poly.pdbx_seq_one_letter_code
_entity_poly.pdbx_strand_id
1 'polypeptide(L)'
;MTHLTIFNEADGKAPVLDTRDTAAITDALAHIGVAFERWTATTAFAADADDKAILTAYDADIRRLTEQGGYKSFDVIRMTPDHPKREELRAKFLDEHIHEDDEVRFFVEGSGMFYLHAGGRVHMLLC
;
A
#
# COMPACT_ATOMS: atom_id res chain seq x y z
N MET A 1 -11.01 2.73 3.82
CA MET A 1 -10.76 3.63 4.97
C MET A 1 -9.54 3.07 5.66
N THR A 2 -8.46 3.85 5.73
CA THR A 2 -7.18 3.34 6.26
C THR A 2 -7.24 3.11 7.77
N HIS A 3 -6.64 2.02 8.24
CA HIS A 3 -6.54 1.66 9.66
C HIS A 3 -5.13 1.10 9.92
N LEU A 4 -4.42 1.71 10.87
CA LEU A 4 -3.12 1.25 11.33
C LEU A 4 -3.24 0.69 12.75
N THR A 5 -2.73 -0.53 12.93
CA THR A 5 -2.55 -1.14 14.24
C THR A 5 -1.08 -1.53 14.41
N ILE A 6 -0.45 -1.13 15.50
CA ILE A 6 0.97 -1.41 15.77
C ILE A 6 1.08 -2.29 17.01
N PHE A 7 1.85 -3.36 16.92
CA PHE A 7 2.16 -4.27 18.02
C PHE A 7 3.65 -4.28 18.33
N ASN A 8 4.00 -4.60 19.58
CA ASN A 8 5.37 -4.96 19.94
C ASN A 8 5.67 -6.38 19.41
N GLU A 9 6.82 -6.58 18.76
CA GLU A 9 7.19 -7.90 18.21
C GLU A 9 7.33 -8.98 19.29
N ALA A 10 7.70 -8.58 20.52
CA ALA A 10 8.07 -9.52 21.58
C ALA A 10 6.87 -10.20 22.25
N ASP A 11 5.72 -9.53 22.35
CA ASP A 11 4.53 -10.09 23.00
C ASP A 11 3.29 -10.15 22.10
N GLY A 12 3.13 -9.23 21.13
CA GLY A 12 1.99 -9.17 20.21
C GLY A 12 0.60 -9.12 20.88
N LYS A 13 0.50 -8.88 22.19
CA LYS A 13 -0.76 -9.12 22.95
C LYS A 13 -1.72 -7.95 22.91
N ALA A 14 -1.18 -6.74 22.94
CA ALA A 14 -1.97 -5.51 22.93
C ALA A 14 -1.39 -4.52 21.92
N PRO A 15 -2.24 -3.79 21.18
CA PRO A 15 -1.75 -2.78 20.27
C PRO A 15 -1.14 -1.62 21.07
N VAL A 16 0.04 -1.19 20.65
CA VAL A 16 0.69 0.05 21.10
C VAL A 16 0.01 1.26 20.46
N LEU A 17 -0.52 1.09 19.26
CA LEU A 17 -1.33 2.07 18.54
C LEU A 17 -2.45 1.36 17.79
N ASP A 18 -3.64 1.94 17.83
CA ASP A 18 -4.80 1.53 17.01
C ASP A 18 -5.49 2.83 16.57
N THR A 19 -5.37 3.19 15.30
CA THR A 19 -5.85 4.47 14.80
C THR A 19 -6.35 4.44 13.36
N ARG A 20 -7.33 5.29 13.09
CA ARG A 20 -7.81 5.61 11.73
C ARG A 20 -7.57 7.09 11.38
N ASP A 21 -6.94 7.83 12.28
CA ASP A 21 -6.58 9.22 12.05
C ASP A 21 -5.43 9.31 11.05
N THR A 22 -5.61 10.11 10.02
CA THR A 22 -4.68 10.16 8.88
C THR A 22 -3.35 10.78 9.27
N ALA A 23 -3.35 11.81 10.11
CA ALA A 23 -2.11 12.44 10.56
C ALA A 23 -1.31 11.48 11.46
N ALA A 24 -1.97 10.81 12.40
CA ALA A 24 -1.34 9.80 13.24
C ALA A 24 -0.76 8.62 12.44
N ILE A 25 -1.46 8.18 11.37
CA ILE A 25 -0.96 7.14 10.46
C ILE A 25 0.29 7.63 9.73
N THR A 26 0.24 8.81 9.11
CA THR A 26 1.38 9.40 8.40
C THR A 26 2.59 9.53 9.32
N ASP A 27 2.39 10.09 10.52
CA ASP A 27 3.47 10.28 11.48
C ASP A 27 4.08 8.94 11.89
N ALA A 28 3.25 7.96 12.28
CA ALA A 28 3.73 6.66 12.73
C ALA A 28 4.54 5.92 11.64
N LEU A 29 4.09 5.97 10.39
CA LEU A 29 4.78 5.34 9.26
C LEU A 29 6.07 6.09 8.88
N ALA A 30 6.10 7.42 8.98
CA ALA A 30 7.29 8.21 8.71
C ALA A 30 8.47 7.87 9.65
N HIS A 31 8.19 7.47 10.91
CA HIS A 31 9.23 7.04 11.86
C HIS A 31 9.99 5.78 11.41
N ILE A 32 9.39 4.97 10.54
CA ILE A 32 10.02 3.78 9.96
C ILE A 32 10.41 3.98 8.48
N GLY A 33 10.41 5.23 8.00
CA GLY A 33 10.80 5.57 6.63
C GLY A 33 9.73 5.27 5.57
N VAL A 34 8.48 5.01 5.98
CA VAL A 34 7.38 4.66 5.07
C VAL A 34 6.55 5.91 4.76
N ALA A 35 6.48 6.27 3.47
CA ALA A 35 5.61 7.35 3.00
C ALA A 35 4.15 6.88 2.94
N PHE A 36 3.22 7.74 3.37
CA PHE A 36 1.78 7.51 3.27
C PHE A 36 1.09 8.73 2.68
N GLU A 37 0.40 8.52 1.55
CA GLU A 37 -0.29 9.57 0.80
C GLU A 37 -1.71 9.14 0.43
N ARG A 38 -2.58 10.13 0.16
CA ARG A 38 -3.91 9.91 -0.42
C ARG A 38 -4.04 10.74 -1.69
N TRP A 39 -4.24 10.07 -2.81
CA TRP A 39 -4.42 10.74 -4.10
C TRP A 39 -5.90 10.79 -4.47
N THR A 40 -6.24 11.77 -5.30
CA THR A 40 -7.59 11.90 -5.86
C THR A 40 -7.45 11.83 -7.37
N ALA A 41 -8.23 10.95 -8.00
CA ALA A 41 -8.27 10.85 -9.44
C ALA A 41 -8.61 12.21 -10.07
N THR A 42 -7.80 12.65 -11.02
CA THR A 42 -8.02 13.92 -11.71
C THR A 42 -9.18 13.87 -12.71
N THR A 43 -9.53 12.66 -13.14
CA THR A 43 -10.61 12.37 -14.08
C THR A 43 -11.40 11.17 -13.60
N ALA A 44 -12.73 11.20 -13.74
CA ALA A 44 -13.58 10.05 -13.43
C ALA A 44 -13.38 8.94 -14.45
N PHE A 45 -13.40 7.69 -13.99
CA PHE A 45 -13.34 6.49 -14.83
C PHE A 45 -14.35 5.46 -14.33
N ALA A 46 -14.74 4.53 -15.21
CA ALA A 46 -15.71 3.49 -14.89
C ALA A 46 -15.12 2.42 -13.95
N ALA A 47 -15.96 1.67 -13.24
CA ALA A 47 -15.49 0.60 -12.35
C ALA A 47 -14.74 -0.52 -13.11
N ASP A 48 -15.15 -0.78 -14.35
CA ASP A 48 -14.52 -1.71 -15.28
C ASP A 48 -13.47 -1.04 -16.18
N ALA A 49 -13.00 0.15 -15.80
CA ALA A 49 -11.94 0.84 -16.52
C ALA A 49 -10.72 -0.07 -16.73
N ASP A 50 -10.17 0.02 -17.94
CA ASP A 50 -8.91 -0.62 -18.28
C ASP A 50 -7.74 0.09 -17.59
N ASP A 51 -6.59 -0.59 -17.58
CA ASP A 51 -5.38 -0.10 -16.94
C ASP A 51 -4.96 1.27 -17.50
N LYS A 52 -5.20 1.51 -18.80
CA LYS A 52 -4.85 2.77 -19.45
C LYS A 52 -5.67 3.94 -18.91
N ALA A 53 -6.97 3.77 -18.73
CA ALA A 53 -7.84 4.80 -18.17
C ALA A 53 -7.47 5.11 -16.71
N ILE A 54 -7.16 4.08 -15.91
CA ILE A 54 -6.69 4.24 -14.53
C ILE A 54 -5.37 5.01 -14.49
N LEU A 55 -4.38 4.60 -15.27
CA LEU A 55 -3.07 5.26 -15.34
C LEU A 55 -3.20 6.72 -15.80
N THR A 56 -4.11 7.00 -16.75
CA THR A 56 -4.37 8.37 -17.19
C THR A 56 -4.95 9.23 -16.07
N ALA A 57 -5.84 8.67 -15.23
CA ALA A 57 -6.47 9.41 -14.14
C ALA A 57 -5.50 9.82 -13.02
N TYR A 58 -4.40 9.08 -12.85
CA TYR A 58 -3.36 9.31 -11.85
C TYR A 58 -2.00 9.74 -12.44
N ASP A 59 -1.94 10.09 -13.73
CA ASP A 59 -0.69 10.39 -14.45
C ASP A 59 0.15 11.48 -13.76
N ALA A 60 -0.50 12.51 -13.23
CA ALA A 60 0.20 13.60 -12.53
C ALA A 60 0.95 13.11 -11.26
N ASP A 61 0.31 12.27 -10.44
CA ASP A 61 0.91 11.71 -9.22
C ASP A 61 1.99 10.67 -9.55
N ILE A 62 1.75 9.83 -10.55
CA ILE A 62 2.72 8.83 -11.03
C ILE A 62 3.98 9.54 -11.53
N ARG A 63 3.85 10.60 -12.35
CA ARG A 63 4.99 11.38 -12.85
C ARG A 63 5.78 12.03 -11.73
N ARG A 64 5.08 12.65 -10.77
CA ARG A 64 5.73 13.24 -9.59
C ARG A 64 6.57 12.19 -8.85
N LEU A 65 6.05 11.00 -8.60
CA LEU A 65 6.80 9.92 -7.96
C LEU A 65 7.97 9.43 -8.83
N THR A 66 7.77 9.24 -10.13
CA THR A 66 8.84 8.84 -11.05
C THR A 66 9.99 9.84 -11.06
N GLU A 67 9.69 11.15 -11.05
CA GLU A 67 10.69 12.22 -10.99
C GLU A 67 11.43 12.26 -9.64
N GLN A 68 10.74 11.95 -8.54
CA GLN A 68 11.31 11.99 -7.19
C GLN A 68 12.14 10.73 -6.85
N GLY A 69 11.62 9.54 -7.16
CA GLY A 69 12.18 8.24 -6.76
C GLY A 69 12.93 7.52 -7.88
N GLY A 70 12.89 8.02 -9.12
CA GLY A 70 13.57 7.39 -10.26
C GLY A 70 12.92 6.07 -10.72
N TYR A 71 11.67 5.81 -10.36
CA TYR A 71 10.93 4.60 -10.71
C TYR A 71 10.79 4.45 -12.23
N LYS A 72 11.25 3.32 -12.77
CA LYS A 72 11.32 3.09 -14.23
C LYS A 72 10.10 2.40 -14.83
N SER A 73 9.30 1.73 -14.00
CA SER A 73 8.15 0.94 -14.44
C SER A 73 7.06 0.96 -13.39
N PHE A 74 5.82 0.95 -13.85
CA PHE A 74 4.62 0.81 -13.04
C PHE A 74 3.66 -0.12 -13.78
N ASP A 75 2.96 -0.95 -13.02
CA ASP A 75 1.91 -1.84 -13.51
C ASP A 75 0.63 -1.66 -12.71
N VAL A 76 -0.49 -2.09 -13.29
CA VAL A 76 -1.78 -2.15 -12.61
C VAL A 76 -2.12 -3.63 -12.46
N ILE A 77 -2.43 -4.05 -11.24
CA ILE A 77 -2.90 -5.40 -10.95
C ILE A 77 -4.28 -5.35 -10.31
N ARG A 78 -5.20 -6.14 -10.85
CA ARG A 78 -6.55 -6.30 -10.31
C ARG A 78 -6.71 -7.71 -9.75
N MET A 79 -6.85 -7.81 -8.43
CA MET A 79 -7.05 -9.08 -7.74
C MET A 79 -8.51 -9.25 -7.33
N THR A 80 -9.26 -10.08 -8.06
CA THR A 80 -10.65 -10.44 -7.73
C THR A 80 -10.70 -11.83 -7.08
N PRO A 81 -11.79 -12.19 -6.36
CA PRO A 81 -11.96 -13.53 -5.81
C PRO A 81 -11.84 -14.66 -6.86
N ASP A 82 -12.30 -14.38 -8.08
CA ASP A 82 -12.31 -15.33 -9.21
C ASP A 82 -11.02 -15.29 -10.06
N HIS A 83 -10.02 -14.50 -9.66
CA HIS A 83 -8.77 -14.42 -10.39
C HIS A 83 -8.08 -15.80 -10.38
N PRO A 84 -7.77 -16.41 -11.56
CA PRO A 84 -7.36 -17.81 -11.65
C PRO A 84 -6.03 -18.09 -10.93
N LYS A 85 -5.18 -17.08 -10.78
CA LYS A 85 -3.89 -17.16 -10.07
C LYS A 85 -3.92 -16.59 -8.66
N ARG A 86 -5.11 -16.34 -8.06
CA ARG A 86 -5.24 -15.68 -6.75
C ARG A 86 -4.42 -16.36 -5.66
N GLU A 87 -4.47 -17.69 -5.60
CA GLU A 87 -3.75 -18.46 -4.57
C GLU A 87 -2.24 -18.40 -4.76
N GLU A 88 -1.76 -18.57 -6.01
CA GLU A 88 -0.35 -18.48 -6.35
C GLU A 88 0.23 -17.09 -6.03
N LEU A 89 -0.47 -16.03 -6.47
CA LEU A 89 -0.04 -14.65 -6.24
C LEU A 89 -0.09 -14.29 -4.76
N ARG A 90 -1.10 -14.76 -4.02
CA ARG A 90 -1.16 -14.57 -2.56
C ARG A 90 0.01 -15.25 -1.86
N ALA A 91 0.36 -16.48 -2.25
CA ALA A 91 1.46 -17.21 -1.63
C ALA A 91 2.81 -16.48 -1.75
N LYS A 92 3.06 -15.79 -2.87
CA LYS A 92 4.29 -15.01 -3.08
C LYS A 92 4.50 -13.89 -2.06
N PHE A 93 3.43 -13.36 -1.47
CA PHE A 93 3.48 -12.24 -0.52
C PHE A 93 3.20 -12.66 0.92
N LEU A 94 3.07 -13.97 1.22
CA LEU A 94 2.85 -14.45 2.59
C LEU A 94 4.13 -14.54 3.40
N ASP A 95 5.22 -14.91 2.75
CA ASP A 95 6.52 -15.00 3.39
C ASP A 95 7.10 -13.59 3.55
N GLU A 96 7.65 -13.30 4.73
CA GLU A 96 8.35 -12.03 4.99
C GLU A 96 9.55 -11.90 4.05
N HIS A 97 9.68 -10.73 3.41
CA HIS A 97 10.75 -10.45 2.47
C HIS A 97 11.12 -8.97 2.48
N ILE A 98 12.27 -8.66 1.88
CA ILE A 98 12.76 -7.31 1.64
C ILE A 98 13.10 -7.14 0.16
N HIS A 99 13.07 -5.91 -0.31
CA HIS A 99 13.50 -5.52 -1.64
C HIS A 99 14.75 -4.65 -1.55
N GLU A 100 15.61 -4.71 -2.57
CA GLU A 100 16.76 -3.78 -2.69
C GLU A 100 16.31 -2.38 -3.15
N ASP A 101 15.19 -2.33 -3.88
CA ASP A 101 14.52 -1.11 -4.34
C ASP A 101 13.26 -0.84 -3.51
N ASP A 102 12.76 0.40 -3.51
CA ASP A 102 11.50 0.74 -2.84
C ASP A 102 10.32 0.00 -3.47
N GLU A 103 9.41 -0.49 -2.62
CA GLU A 103 8.12 -1.03 -3.05
C GLU A 103 7.01 0.01 -2.85
N VAL A 104 6.48 0.56 -3.95
CA VAL A 104 5.35 1.48 -3.92
C VAL A 104 4.06 0.74 -4.28
N ARG A 105 3.01 0.94 -3.47
CA ARG A 105 1.66 0.39 -3.69
C ARG A 105 0.61 1.48 -3.53
N PHE A 106 -0.22 1.64 -4.55
CA PHE A 106 -1.35 2.58 -4.55
C PHE A 106 -2.66 1.83 -4.79
N PHE A 107 -3.65 2.07 -3.94
CA PHE A 107 -4.95 1.40 -4.01
C PHE A 107 -5.95 2.29 -4.73
N VAL A 108 -6.38 1.84 -5.91
CA VAL A 108 -7.44 2.49 -6.70
C VAL A 108 -8.82 2.04 -6.20
N GLU A 109 -8.97 0.74 -5.97
CA GLU A 109 -10.21 0.12 -5.51
C GLU A 109 -9.91 -1.08 -4.60
N GLY A 110 -10.92 -1.51 -3.83
CA GLY A 110 -10.79 -2.62 -2.90
C GLY A 110 -10.02 -2.23 -1.63
N SER A 111 -9.34 -3.22 -1.05
CA SER A 111 -8.53 -3.02 0.15
C SER A 111 -7.40 -4.03 0.21
N GLY A 112 -6.31 -3.67 0.89
CA GLY A 112 -5.16 -4.54 1.12
C GLY A 112 -4.67 -4.47 2.56
N MET A 113 -4.04 -5.55 3.02
CA MET A 113 -3.39 -5.60 4.33
C MET A 113 -1.89 -5.71 4.14
N PHE A 114 -1.14 -4.78 4.72
CA PHE A 114 0.32 -4.82 4.80
C PHE A 114 0.75 -5.09 6.23
N TYR A 115 1.83 -5.86 6.35
CA TYR A 115 2.51 -6.12 7.61
C TYR A 115 3.95 -5.62 7.44
N LEU A 116 4.29 -4.52 8.11
CA LEU A 116 5.63 -3.94 8.04
C LEU A 116 6.35 -4.18 9.37
N HIS A 117 7.42 -4.95 9.30
CA HIS A 117 8.24 -5.28 10.46
C HIS A 117 9.45 -4.33 10.52
N ALA A 118 9.44 -3.43 11.50
CA ALA A 118 10.49 -2.42 11.64
C ALA A 118 10.56 -1.89 13.08
N GLY A 119 11.78 -1.58 13.56
CA GLY A 119 11.99 -0.93 14.87
C GLY A 119 11.47 -1.74 16.07
N GLY A 120 11.52 -3.08 15.99
CA GLY A 120 11.00 -3.99 17.02
C GLY A 120 9.47 -4.02 17.13
N ARG A 121 8.77 -3.63 16.05
CA ARG A 121 7.32 -3.55 16.00
C ARG A 121 6.78 -4.10 14.68
N VAL A 122 5.56 -4.61 14.74
CA VAL A 122 4.80 -5.02 13.56
C VAL A 122 3.69 -3.99 13.32
N HIS A 123 3.70 -3.37 12.15
CA HIS A 123 2.74 -2.36 11.71
C HIS A 123 1.77 -3.02 10.75
N MET A 124 0.53 -3.22 11.19
CA MET A 124 -0.56 -3.75 10.38
C MET A 124 -1.33 -2.59 9.76
N LEU A 125 -1.19 -2.41 8.46
CA LEU A 125 -1.81 -1.32 7.71
C LEU A 125 -2.88 -1.88 6.77
N LEU A 126 -4.14 -1.63 7.11
CA LEU A 126 -5.27 -1.84 6.21
C LEU A 126 -5.48 -0.56 5.38
N CYS A 127 -5.35 -0.67 4.06
CA CYS A 127 -5.62 0.41 3.12
C CYS A 127 -6.96 0.19 2.42
#